data_AF-A0A4P9VTF8-F1
#
_entry.id   AF-A0A4P9VTF8-F1
#
_cell.length_a   1.000
_cell.length_b   1.000
_cell.length_c   1.000
_cell.angle_alpha   90.00
_cell.angle_beta   90.00
_cell.angle_gamma   90.00
#
_symmetry.space_group_name_H-M   'P 1'
#
loop_
_entity.id
_entity.type
_entity.pdbx_description
1 polymer ?
#
loop_
_entity_poly.entity_id
_entity_poly.type
_entity_poly.pdbx_seq_one_letter_code
_entity_poly.pdbx_strand_id
1 'polypeptide(L)'
;MLDTGKTYETPEGIRLELDVAGPLVRVTAFLIDFVIRAVVFLILGIILEIFGDLGFGLFLIFAFIIDTFYGALFETFYNGQTPGKRAMNIQVINENFTPVSFSRAFLRNLIRYVDWLPLFYVTGLVTMTLRQDFKRLGDIAAGTLVVYNEPTAKLNTLPDVTPIKLPISLAIEEQRAIINFAERYRSISNARAEELANIVEPVFKREGTSAVTYLHQLAKGLLSSQ
;
A
#
# COMPACT_ATOMS: atom_id res chain seq x y z
N MET A 1 0.07 -17.01 -6.43
CA MET A 1 1.08 -16.01 -6.02
C MET A 1 1.97 -15.80 -7.23
N LEU A 2 1.77 -14.71 -7.98
CA LEU A 2 2.60 -14.37 -9.13
C LEU A 2 3.66 -13.38 -8.62
N ASP A 3 4.91 -13.85 -8.63
CA ASP A 3 6.11 -13.15 -8.17
C ASP A 3 6.29 -11.83 -8.97
N THR A 4 5.73 -10.75 -8.44
CA THR A 4 5.72 -9.40 -9.06
C THR A 4 6.56 -8.42 -8.25
N GLY A 5 7.31 -8.93 -7.26
CA GLY A 5 8.21 -8.15 -6.42
C GLY A 5 9.30 -7.53 -7.28
N LYS A 6 9.29 -6.21 -7.40
CA LYS A 6 10.37 -5.46 -8.05
C LYS A 6 11.19 -4.76 -6.99
N THR A 7 12.48 -5.04 -6.98
CA THR A 7 13.46 -4.34 -6.16
C THR A 7 13.73 -2.96 -6.75
N TYR A 8 13.38 -1.93 -6.01
CA TYR A 8 13.70 -0.54 -6.34
C TYR A 8 14.65 -0.01 -5.25
N GLU A 9 15.75 0.61 -5.66
CA GLU A 9 16.69 1.25 -4.73
C GLU A 9 16.18 2.66 -4.40
N THR A 10 15.97 2.94 -3.11
CA THR A 10 15.68 4.31 -2.66
C THR A 10 16.96 5.15 -2.68
N PRO A 11 16.86 6.50 -2.70
CA PRO A 11 18.04 7.39 -2.63
C PRO A 11 18.94 7.13 -1.41
N GLU A 12 18.40 6.51 -0.36
CA GLU A 12 19.09 6.12 0.87
C GLU A 12 19.81 4.76 0.77
N GLY A 13 19.78 4.10 -0.40
CA GLY A 13 20.48 2.84 -0.67
C GLY A 13 19.76 1.59 -0.13
N ILE A 14 18.48 1.72 0.24
CA ILE A 14 17.67 0.61 0.74
C ILE A 14 16.93 -0.03 -0.44
N ARG A 15 17.05 -1.35 -0.58
CA ARG A 15 16.32 -2.13 -1.59
C ARG A 15 14.93 -2.44 -1.06
N LEU A 16 13.91 -1.80 -1.62
CA LEU A 16 12.51 -2.10 -1.34
C LEU A 16 11.95 -3.02 -2.43
N GLU A 17 11.48 -4.19 -2.05
CA GLU A 17 10.69 -5.05 -2.93
C GLU A 17 9.24 -4.55 -2.90
N LEU A 18 8.78 -4.00 -4.02
CA LEU A 18 7.40 -3.59 -4.18
C LEU A 18 6.65 -4.59 -5.05
N ASP A 19 5.54 -5.09 -4.52
CA ASP A 19 4.57 -5.81 -5.34
C ASP A 19 3.76 -4.83 -6.18
N VAL A 20 4.09 -4.77 -7.47
CA VAL A 20 3.35 -3.94 -8.43
C VAL A 20 2.00 -4.58 -8.70
N ALA A 21 0.94 -3.79 -8.61
CA ALA A 21 -0.42 -4.29 -8.86
C ALA A 21 -0.59 -4.65 -10.34
N GLY A 22 -0.91 -5.92 -10.61
CA GLY A 22 -1.14 -6.42 -11.96
C GLY A 22 -2.41 -5.88 -12.63
N PRO A 23 -2.62 -6.18 -13.94
CA PRO A 23 -3.69 -5.58 -14.73
C PRO A 23 -5.10 -5.92 -14.22
N LEU A 24 -5.32 -7.17 -13.81
CA LEU A 24 -6.65 -7.65 -13.38
C LEU A 24 -7.19 -6.87 -12.17
N VAL A 25 -6.35 -6.70 -11.14
CA VAL A 25 -6.71 -5.97 -9.91
C VAL A 25 -6.97 -4.48 -10.20
N ARG A 26 -6.25 -3.90 -11.17
CA ARG A 26 -6.51 -2.53 -11.63
C ARG A 26 -7.82 -2.42 -12.40
N VAL A 27 -8.16 -3.40 -13.23
CA VAL A 27 -9.44 -3.45 -13.97
C VAL A 27 -10.60 -3.60 -13.01
N THR A 28 -10.52 -4.47 -12.00
CA THR A 28 -11.59 -4.61 -11.00
C THR A 28 -11.76 -3.34 -10.18
N ALA A 29 -10.66 -2.69 -9.75
CA ALA A 29 -10.72 -1.38 -9.09
C ALA A 29 -11.40 -0.33 -9.97
N PHE A 30 -11.08 -0.29 -11.27
CA PHE A 30 -11.70 0.60 -12.23
C PHE A 30 -13.20 0.32 -12.40
N LEU A 31 -13.63 -0.94 -12.44
CA LEU A 31 -15.04 -1.32 -12.54
C LEU A 31 -15.83 -0.85 -11.31
N ILE A 32 -15.27 -0.96 -10.12
CA ILE A 32 -15.91 -0.44 -8.89
C ILE A 32 -16.07 1.08 -8.98
N ASP A 33 -15.01 1.80 -9.35
CA ASP A 33 -15.07 3.26 -9.54
C ASP A 33 -16.05 3.66 -10.66
N PHE A 34 -16.18 2.83 -11.71
CA PHE A 34 -17.13 3.05 -12.79
C PHE A 34 -18.57 2.93 -12.32
N VAL A 35 -18.90 1.89 -11.52
CA VAL A 35 -20.23 1.73 -10.93
C VAL A 35 -20.56 2.91 -10.00
N ILE A 36 -19.62 3.35 -9.17
CA ILE A 36 -19.80 4.51 -8.29
C ILE A 36 -20.11 5.77 -9.11
N ARG A 37 -19.32 6.05 -10.16
CA ARG A 37 -19.57 7.21 -11.04
C ARG A 37 -20.89 7.09 -11.79
N ALA A 38 -21.25 5.90 -12.28
CA ALA A 38 -22.51 5.68 -12.97
C ALA A 38 -23.72 5.97 -12.07
N VAL A 39 -23.68 5.56 -10.80
CA VAL A 39 -24.72 5.88 -9.82
C VAL A 39 -24.79 7.39 -9.55
N VAL A 40 -23.64 8.06 -9.38
CA VAL A 40 -23.59 9.52 -9.20
C VAL A 40 -24.18 10.24 -10.40
N PHE A 41 -23.83 9.84 -11.62
CA PHE A 41 -24.38 10.44 -12.84
C PHE A 41 -25.87 10.15 -13.02
N LEU A 42 -26.35 8.97 -12.66
CA LEU A 42 -27.78 8.65 -12.69
C LEU A 42 -28.57 9.58 -11.76
N ILE A 43 -28.13 9.71 -10.51
CA ILE A 43 -28.78 10.58 -9.51
C ILE A 43 -28.75 12.05 -9.98
N LEU A 44 -27.59 12.51 -10.46
CA LEU A 44 -27.42 13.86 -10.95
C LEU A 44 -28.31 14.14 -12.17
N GLY A 45 -28.39 13.18 -13.10
CA GLY A 45 -29.26 13.25 -14.27
C GLY A 45 -30.73 13.42 -13.88
N ILE A 46 -31.24 12.58 -12.98
CA ILE A 46 -32.63 12.65 -12.48
C ILE A 46 -32.93 14.00 -11.83
N ILE A 47 -32.01 14.53 -11.02
CA ILE A 47 -32.19 15.83 -10.34
C ILE A 47 -32.20 16.97 -11.36
N LEU A 48 -31.28 16.92 -12.33
CA LEU A 48 -31.12 18.01 -13.30
C LEU A 48 -32.17 17.97 -14.42
N GLU A 49 -32.77 16.82 -14.70
CA GLU A 49 -33.85 16.67 -15.69
C GLU A 49 -35.01 17.63 -15.43
N ILE A 50 -35.29 17.98 -14.17
CA ILE A 50 -36.31 18.94 -13.75
C ILE A 50 -36.12 20.33 -14.41
N PHE A 51 -34.88 20.67 -14.79
CA PHE A 51 -34.52 21.94 -15.41
C PHE A 51 -34.48 21.91 -16.96
N GLY A 52 -34.88 20.80 -17.59
CA GLY A 52 -34.90 20.64 -19.05
C GLY A 52 -33.54 20.89 -19.70
N ASP A 53 -33.49 21.71 -20.76
CA ASP A 53 -32.27 21.99 -21.52
C ASP A 53 -31.15 22.62 -20.67
N LEU A 54 -31.51 23.49 -19.70
CA LEU A 54 -30.54 24.06 -18.75
C LEU A 54 -29.94 22.96 -17.88
N GLY A 55 -30.78 22.02 -17.44
CA GLY A 55 -30.37 20.84 -16.68
C GLY A 55 -29.38 19.97 -17.45
N PHE A 56 -29.65 19.73 -18.74
CA PHE A 56 -28.74 18.99 -19.61
C PHE A 56 -27.39 19.70 -19.76
N GLY A 57 -27.38 21.03 -19.96
CA GLY A 57 -26.14 21.81 -20.00
C GLY A 57 -25.33 21.71 -18.72
N LEU A 58 -25.99 21.85 -17.55
CA LEU A 58 -25.35 21.68 -16.24
C LEU A 58 -24.84 20.25 -16.03
N PHE A 59 -25.59 19.24 -16.47
CA PHE A 59 -25.19 17.84 -16.39
C PHE A 59 -23.88 17.60 -17.13
N LEU A 60 -23.73 18.13 -18.36
CA LEU A 60 -22.50 17.99 -19.12
C LEU A 60 -21.29 18.64 -18.41
N ILE A 61 -21.48 19.82 -17.81
CA ILE A 61 -20.43 20.51 -17.05
C ILE A 61 -20.01 19.67 -15.84
N PHE A 62 -20.97 19.20 -15.04
CA PHE A 62 -20.67 18.36 -13.88
C PHE A 62 -20.10 17.01 -14.28
N ALA A 63 -20.56 16.39 -15.37
CA ALA A 63 -20.02 15.15 -15.90
C ALA A 63 -18.55 15.30 -16.27
N PHE A 64 -18.19 16.39 -16.95
CA PHE A 64 -16.80 16.71 -17.28
C PHE A 64 -15.93 16.90 -16.02
N ILE A 65 -16.43 17.68 -15.04
CA ILE A 65 -15.70 17.95 -13.79
C ILE A 65 -15.51 16.65 -13.01
N ILE A 66 -16.57 15.88 -12.79
CA ILE A 66 -16.50 14.63 -12.03
C ILE A 66 -15.59 13.64 -12.76
N ASP A 67 -15.75 13.42 -14.06
CA ASP A 67 -14.93 12.43 -14.76
C ASP A 67 -13.43 12.79 -14.76
N THR A 68 -13.10 14.06 -14.95
CA THR A 68 -11.71 14.54 -14.99
C THR A 68 -11.08 14.57 -13.59
N PHE A 69 -11.79 15.14 -12.60
CA PHE A 69 -11.21 15.47 -11.29
C PHE A 69 -11.43 14.39 -10.24
N TYR A 70 -12.41 13.49 -10.38
CA TYR A 70 -12.66 12.42 -9.40
C TYR A 70 -11.38 11.64 -9.10
N GLY A 71 -10.72 11.12 -10.12
CA GLY A 71 -9.48 10.35 -9.95
C GLY A 71 -8.38 11.18 -9.28
N ALA A 72 -8.17 12.41 -9.73
CA ALA A 72 -7.09 13.27 -9.24
C ALA A 72 -7.30 13.69 -7.78
N LEU A 73 -8.53 14.05 -7.42
CA LEU A 73 -8.89 14.45 -6.05
C LEU A 73 -8.74 13.26 -5.10
N PHE A 74 -9.34 12.11 -5.42
CA PHE A 74 -9.25 10.94 -4.55
C PHE A 74 -7.79 10.46 -4.40
N GLU A 75 -7.04 10.38 -5.49
CA GLU A 75 -5.62 9.99 -5.43
C GLU A 75 -4.78 10.99 -4.60
N THR A 76 -5.12 12.27 -4.59
CA THR A 76 -4.37 13.26 -3.78
C THR A 76 -4.78 13.23 -2.30
N PHE A 77 -6.08 13.18 -2.01
CA PHE A 77 -6.60 13.31 -0.64
C PHE A 77 -6.61 11.99 0.14
N TYR A 78 -6.62 10.84 -0.55
CA TYR A 78 -6.70 9.51 0.08
C TYR A 78 -5.45 8.68 -0.21
N ASN A 79 -4.26 9.28 -0.10
CA ASN A 79 -2.97 8.60 -0.21
C ASN A 79 -2.85 7.72 -1.46
N GLY A 80 -3.23 8.25 -2.62
CA GLY A 80 -3.15 7.53 -3.90
C GLY A 80 -4.29 6.54 -4.16
N GLN A 81 -5.37 6.56 -3.39
CA GLN A 81 -6.44 5.56 -3.47
C GLN A 81 -7.79 6.18 -3.85
N THR A 82 -8.38 5.70 -4.95
CA THR A 82 -9.81 5.84 -5.22
C THR A 82 -10.60 4.80 -4.42
N PRO A 83 -11.92 4.95 -4.23
CA PRO A 83 -12.73 3.95 -3.54
C PRO A 83 -12.57 2.52 -4.08
N GLY A 84 -12.55 2.34 -5.40
CA GLY A 84 -12.31 1.05 -6.03
C GLY A 84 -10.89 0.51 -5.82
N LYS A 85 -9.88 1.38 -5.88
CA LYS A 85 -8.49 1.01 -5.56
C LYS A 85 -8.33 0.59 -4.10
N ARG A 86 -9.00 1.30 -3.20
CA ARG A 86 -9.04 0.97 -1.77
C ARG A 86 -9.70 -0.37 -1.52
N ALA A 87 -10.80 -0.69 -2.22
CA ALA A 87 -11.44 -2.01 -2.15
C ALA A 87 -10.50 -3.15 -2.61
N MET A 88 -9.59 -2.86 -3.54
CA MET A 88 -8.57 -3.80 -4.01
C MET A 88 -7.24 -3.73 -3.24
N ASN A 89 -7.13 -2.91 -2.18
CA ASN A 89 -5.89 -2.64 -1.45
C ASN A 89 -4.71 -2.25 -2.35
N ILE A 90 -4.94 -1.37 -3.33
CA ILE A 90 -3.88 -0.83 -4.20
C ILE A 90 -3.82 0.70 -4.07
N GLN A 91 -2.65 1.27 -4.27
CA GLN A 91 -2.42 2.70 -4.19
C GLN A 91 -1.44 3.21 -5.23
N VAL A 92 -1.60 4.47 -5.61
CA VAL A 92 -0.70 5.18 -6.52
C VAL A 92 0.37 5.91 -5.73
N ILE A 93 1.64 5.65 -6.07
CA ILE A 93 2.79 6.37 -5.52
C ILE A 93 3.67 6.91 -6.65
N ASN A 94 4.51 7.90 -6.35
CA ASN A 94 5.55 8.35 -7.27
C ASN A 94 6.64 7.27 -7.39
N GLU A 95 7.41 7.29 -8.48
CA GLU A 95 8.57 6.41 -8.64
C GLU A 95 9.60 6.54 -7.52
N ASN A 96 9.66 7.71 -6.88
CA ASN A 96 10.49 7.96 -5.71
C ASN A 96 9.79 7.56 -4.40
N PHE A 97 8.79 6.68 -4.45
CA PHE A 97 8.01 6.14 -3.32
C PHE A 97 7.27 7.15 -2.45
N THR A 98 7.26 8.42 -2.84
CA THR A 98 6.52 9.48 -2.16
C THR A 98 5.04 9.49 -2.55
N PRO A 99 4.15 10.04 -1.71
CA PRO A 99 2.75 10.24 -2.06
C PRO A 99 2.59 11.03 -3.36
N VAL A 100 1.61 10.66 -4.17
CA VAL A 100 1.36 11.33 -5.46
C VAL A 100 0.85 12.76 -5.24
N SER A 101 1.46 13.71 -5.95
CA SER A 101 1.00 15.11 -5.97
C SER A 101 -0.23 15.28 -6.87
N PHE A 102 -1.06 16.28 -6.60
CA PHE A 102 -2.22 16.61 -7.43
C PHE A 102 -1.91 16.72 -8.93
N SER A 103 -0.86 17.45 -9.31
CA SER A 103 -0.49 17.65 -10.72
C SER A 103 -0.18 16.35 -11.44
N ARG A 104 0.51 15.42 -10.77
CA ARG A 104 0.80 14.08 -11.31
C ARG A 104 -0.46 13.23 -11.39
N ALA A 105 -1.31 13.24 -10.36
CA ALA A 105 -2.59 12.54 -10.37
C ALA A 105 -3.53 13.07 -11.47
N PHE A 106 -3.54 14.38 -11.69
CA PHE A 106 -4.30 15.03 -12.75
C PHE A 106 -3.79 14.64 -14.14
N LEU A 107 -2.47 14.71 -14.38
CA LEU A 107 -1.86 14.31 -15.65
C LEU A 107 -2.19 12.84 -16.00
N ARG A 108 -2.10 11.94 -15.02
CA ARG A 108 -2.48 10.51 -15.19
C ARG A 108 -3.93 10.36 -15.64
N ASN A 109 -4.84 11.13 -15.05
CA ASN A 109 -6.26 11.07 -15.36
C ASN A 109 -6.61 11.78 -16.67
N LEU A 110 -5.84 12.77 -17.10
CA LEU A 110 -6.00 13.40 -18.40
C LEU A 110 -5.56 12.47 -19.54
N ILE A 111 -4.43 11.78 -19.37
CA ILE A 111 -3.93 10.80 -20.37
C ILE A 111 -4.85 9.59 -20.48
N ARG A 112 -5.71 9.36 -19.47
CA ARG A 112 -6.76 8.34 -19.53
C ARG A 112 -7.71 8.54 -20.73
N TYR A 113 -7.93 9.77 -21.19
CA TYR A 113 -8.70 10.02 -22.42
C TYR A 113 -7.98 9.52 -23.67
N VAL A 114 -6.65 9.54 -23.67
CA VAL A 114 -5.82 8.97 -24.74
C VAL A 114 -5.87 7.45 -24.69
N ASP A 115 -5.82 6.85 -23.49
CA ASP A 115 -6.03 5.40 -23.29
C ASP A 115 -7.43 4.95 -23.76
N TRP A 116 -8.38 5.87 -23.93
CA TRP A 116 -9.72 5.55 -24.41
C TRP A 116 -9.79 5.28 -25.92
N LEU A 117 -8.82 5.77 -26.68
CA LEU A 117 -8.75 5.64 -28.14
C LEU A 117 -7.83 4.48 -28.55
N PRO A 118 -8.09 3.75 -29.65
CA PRO A 118 -9.29 3.74 -30.51
C PRO A 118 -10.35 2.68 -30.11
N LEU A 119 -10.05 1.78 -29.17
CA LEU A 119 -10.92 0.66 -28.76
C LEU A 119 -11.12 0.63 -27.24
N PHE A 120 -11.68 1.67 -26.62
CA PHE A 120 -12.18 1.66 -25.23
C PHE A 120 -11.24 1.02 -24.19
N TYR A 121 -10.18 1.72 -23.76
CA TYR A 121 -9.21 1.27 -22.74
C TYR A 121 -8.31 0.08 -23.13
N VAL A 122 -8.48 -0.52 -24.31
CA VAL A 122 -7.62 -1.61 -24.79
C VAL A 122 -6.16 -1.17 -24.89
N THR A 123 -5.87 0.07 -25.27
CA THR A 123 -4.47 0.59 -25.33
C THR A 123 -3.82 0.64 -23.94
N GLY A 124 -4.56 1.06 -22.92
CA GLY A 124 -4.12 0.99 -21.52
C GLY A 124 -3.85 -0.45 -21.06
N LEU A 125 -4.72 -1.40 -21.42
CA LEU A 125 -4.55 -2.81 -21.04
C LEU A 125 -3.38 -3.47 -21.78
N VAL A 126 -3.22 -3.18 -23.08
CA VAL A 126 -2.12 -3.67 -23.92
C VAL A 126 -0.78 -3.13 -23.41
N THR A 127 -0.70 -1.83 -23.09
CA THR A 127 0.53 -1.26 -22.55
C THR A 127 0.90 -1.84 -21.19
N MET A 128 -0.08 -2.08 -20.30
CA MET A 128 0.18 -2.77 -19.04
C MET A 128 0.63 -4.21 -19.23
N THR A 129 0.00 -4.98 -20.13
CA THR A 129 0.30 -6.42 -20.31
C THR A 129 1.60 -6.68 -21.07
N LEU A 130 1.99 -5.81 -22.00
CA LEU A 130 3.25 -5.92 -22.74
C LEU A 130 4.47 -5.51 -21.91
N ARG A 131 4.27 -4.78 -20.81
CA ARG A 131 5.37 -4.30 -19.97
C ARG A 131 5.48 -5.08 -18.69
N GLN A 132 6.72 -5.38 -18.30
CA GLN A 132 7.03 -6.05 -17.04
C GLN A 132 6.73 -5.19 -15.80
N ASP A 133 6.52 -3.87 -15.95
CA ASP A 133 6.22 -2.94 -14.85
C ASP A 133 4.73 -2.59 -14.73
N PHE A 134 3.87 -3.20 -15.56
CA PHE A 134 2.42 -3.00 -15.56
C PHE A 134 1.97 -1.53 -15.56
N LYS A 135 2.78 -0.61 -16.12
CA LYS A 135 2.44 0.82 -16.21
C LYS A 135 1.58 1.08 -17.45
N ARG A 136 0.49 1.84 -17.30
CA ARG A 136 -0.23 2.44 -18.45
C ARG A 136 0.45 3.72 -18.93
N LEU A 137 0.07 4.22 -20.09
CA LEU A 137 0.57 5.49 -20.64
C LEU A 137 0.48 6.64 -19.63
N GLY A 138 -0.66 6.76 -18.93
CA GLY A 138 -0.81 7.79 -17.91
C GLY A 138 0.16 7.66 -16.73
N ASP A 139 0.52 6.43 -16.34
CA ASP A 139 1.46 6.18 -15.25
C ASP A 139 2.90 6.56 -15.68
N ILE A 140 3.25 6.23 -16.93
CA ILE A 140 4.55 6.54 -17.54
C ILE A 140 4.75 8.05 -17.63
N ALA A 141 3.77 8.78 -18.19
CA ALA A 141 3.92 10.21 -18.39
C ALA A 141 3.97 11.01 -17.08
N ALA A 142 3.35 10.50 -16.02
CA ALA A 142 3.37 11.15 -14.71
C ALA A 142 4.49 10.65 -13.77
N GLY A 143 5.28 9.65 -14.18
CA GLY A 143 6.38 9.10 -13.36
C GLY A 143 5.87 8.45 -12.07
N THR A 144 4.92 7.53 -12.20
CA THR A 144 4.16 6.97 -11.07
C THR A 144 3.95 5.47 -11.25
N LEU A 145 3.66 4.79 -10.14
CA LEU A 145 3.38 3.36 -10.12
C LEU A 145 2.17 3.05 -9.23
N VAL A 146 1.55 1.91 -9.47
CA VAL A 146 0.47 1.39 -8.63
C VAL A 146 0.95 0.12 -7.96
N VAL A 147 0.98 0.14 -6.64
CA VAL A 147 1.48 -0.95 -5.79
C VAL A 147 0.34 -1.48 -4.94
N TYR A 148 0.48 -2.70 -4.45
CA TYR A 148 -0.34 -3.13 -3.32
C TYR A 148 -0.04 -2.24 -2.12
N ASN A 149 -1.09 -1.73 -1.50
CA ASN A 149 -1.01 -1.16 -0.19
C ASN A 149 -0.90 -2.33 0.77
N GLU A 150 0.32 -2.82 1.00
CA GLU A 150 0.53 -3.75 2.10
C GLU A 150 0.06 -3.03 3.35
N PRO A 151 -0.88 -3.62 4.14
CA PRO A 151 -1.20 -3.07 5.43
C PRO A 151 0.14 -3.01 6.15
N THR A 152 0.60 -1.80 6.46
CA THR A 152 1.78 -1.56 7.29
C THR A 152 1.63 -2.55 8.42
N ALA A 153 2.43 -3.62 8.42
CA ALA A 153 2.31 -4.66 9.43
C ALA A 153 2.39 -3.88 10.72
N LYS A 154 1.26 -3.76 11.43
CA LYS A 154 1.12 -2.83 12.55
C LYS A 154 2.39 -2.99 13.37
N LEU A 155 3.17 -1.93 13.54
CA LEU A 155 4.43 -1.87 14.29
C LEU A 155 4.18 -2.09 15.80
N ASN A 156 3.45 -3.16 16.11
CA ASN A 156 3.06 -3.71 17.41
C ASN A 156 3.03 -5.24 17.24
N THR A 157 4.10 -5.82 16.70
CA THR A 157 4.33 -7.27 16.58
C THR A 157 5.19 -7.80 17.70
N LEU A 158 5.28 -7.09 18.83
CA LEU A 158 5.82 -7.67 20.05
C LEU A 158 4.69 -8.26 20.90
N PRO A 159 4.95 -9.37 21.62
CA PRO A 159 4.02 -9.90 22.61
C PRO A 159 3.66 -8.82 23.64
N ASP A 160 2.43 -8.85 24.13
CA ASP A 160 2.02 -7.92 25.17
C ASP A 160 2.58 -8.34 26.53
N VAL A 161 3.85 -8.01 26.75
CA VAL A 161 4.59 -8.27 27.98
C VAL A 161 5.04 -6.96 28.61
N THR A 162 5.37 -6.98 29.90
CA THR A 162 5.90 -5.80 30.60
C THR A 162 7.36 -5.53 30.17
N PRO A 163 7.71 -4.31 29.72
CA PRO A 163 9.07 -4.02 29.30
C PRO A 163 10.05 -4.10 30.48
N ILE A 164 11.21 -4.69 30.26
CA ILE A 164 12.31 -4.74 31.24
C ILE A 164 13.53 -4.03 30.64
N LYS A 165 14.14 -3.13 31.42
CA LYS A 165 15.38 -2.47 31.01
C LYS A 165 16.51 -3.51 30.97
N LEU A 166 17.33 -3.43 29.93
CA LEU A 166 18.45 -4.33 29.74
C LEU A 166 19.40 -4.28 30.96
N PRO A 167 19.61 -5.40 31.68
CA PRO A 167 20.42 -5.43 32.91
C PRO A 167 21.93 -5.44 32.64
N ILE A 168 22.33 -5.74 31.40
CA ILE A 168 23.72 -5.87 30.95
C ILE A 168 23.94 -5.00 29.71
N SER A 169 25.18 -4.63 29.43
CA SER A 169 25.52 -3.96 28.16
C SER A 169 25.65 -5.03 27.07
N LEU A 170 24.81 -4.95 26.05
CA LEU A 170 24.87 -5.82 24.87
C LEU A 170 25.34 -5.02 23.65
N ALA A 171 26.08 -5.67 22.77
CA ALA A 171 26.43 -5.14 21.45
C ALA A 171 25.17 -4.91 20.60
N ILE A 172 25.27 -4.06 19.58
CA ILE A 172 24.12 -3.69 18.71
C ILE A 172 23.57 -4.94 17.99
N GLU A 173 24.45 -5.85 17.61
CA GLU A 173 24.13 -7.11 16.94
C GLU A 173 23.30 -8.03 17.85
N GLU A 174 23.64 -8.10 19.13
CA GLU A 174 22.94 -8.90 20.13
C GLU A 174 21.56 -8.29 20.45
N GLN A 175 21.48 -6.97 20.56
CA GLN A 175 20.20 -6.26 20.72
C GLN A 175 19.27 -6.53 19.52
N ARG A 176 19.81 -6.47 18.29
CA ARG A 176 19.05 -6.82 17.07
C ARG A 176 18.59 -8.27 17.07
N ALA A 177 19.42 -9.21 17.53
CA ALA A 177 19.03 -10.62 17.63
C ALA A 177 17.83 -10.82 18.57
N ILE A 178 17.80 -10.13 19.71
CA ILE A 178 16.68 -10.15 20.66
C ILE A 178 15.41 -9.57 20.04
N ILE A 179 15.52 -8.43 19.35
CA ILE A 179 14.38 -7.80 18.66
C ILE A 179 13.84 -8.71 17.55
N ASN A 180 14.71 -9.24 16.68
CA ASN A 180 14.33 -10.14 15.59
C ASN A 180 13.67 -11.43 16.11
N PHE A 181 14.14 -11.98 17.22
CA PHE A 181 13.51 -13.12 17.87
C PHE A 181 12.07 -12.79 18.28
N ALA A 182 11.89 -11.64 18.94
CA ALA A 182 10.59 -11.22 19.47
C ALA A 182 9.59 -10.81 18.37
N GLU A 183 10.04 -10.22 17.26
CA GLU A 183 9.19 -9.91 16.10
C GLU A 183 8.64 -11.18 15.42
N ARG A 184 9.39 -12.28 15.47
CA ARG A 184 9.02 -13.56 14.85
C ARG A 184 8.15 -14.45 15.75
N TYR A 185 7.73 -13.99 16.92
CA TYR A 185 7.01 -14.80 17.91
C TYR A 185 5.74 -15.49 17.38
N ARG A 186 5.07 -14.91 16.38
CA ARG A 186 3.87 -15.51 15.74
C ARG A 186 4.17 -16.59 14.71
N SER A 187 5.40 -16.62 14.19
CA SER A 187 5.84 -17.51 13.11
C SER A 187 6.64 -18.71 13.59
N ILE A 188 7.17 -18.65 14.82
CA ILE A 188 8.00 -19.71 15.42
C ILE A 188 7.10 -20.57 16.31
N SER A 189 7.24 -21.90 16.21
CA SER A 189 6.52 -22.82 17.10
C SER A 189 7.02 -22.70 18.54
N ASN A 190 6.17 -22.99 19.53
CA ASN A 190 6.55 -22.88 20.95
C ASN A 190 7.83 -23.68 21.26
N ALA A 191 7.94 -24.91 20.74
CA ALA A 191 9.12 -25.75 20.94
C ALA A 191 10.40 -25.12 20.37
N ARG A 192 10.32 -24.51 19.17
CA ARG A 192 11.48 -23.85 18.55
C ARG A 192 11.83 -22.54 19.26
N ALA A 193 10.83 -21.80 19.75
CA ALA A 193 11.05 -20.59 20.52
C ALA A 193 11.79 -20.90 21.83
N GLU A 194 11.41 -21.97 22.52
CA GLU A 194 12.09 -22.45 23.73
C GLU A 194 13.52 -22.93 23.44
N GLU A 195 13.73 -23.68 22.36
CA GLU A 195 15.07 -24.13 21.94
C GLU A 195 16.01 -22.94 21.70
N LEU A 196 15.55 -21.92 20.96
CA LEU A 196 16.32 -20.70 20.70
C LEU A 196 16.54 -19.87 21.96
N ALA A 197 15.53 -19.74 22.82
CA ALA A 197 15.65 -19.00 24.08
C ALA A 197 16.59 -19.68 25.07
N ASN A 198 16.72 -21.01 25.02
CA ASN A 198 17.67 -21.76 25.85
C ASN A 198 19.13 -21.53 25.44
N ILE A 199 19.43 -21.02 24.24
CA ILE A 199 20.81 -20.68 23.84
C ILE A 199 21.43 -19.63 24.77
N VAL A 200 20.60 -18.73 25.31
CA VAL A 200 21.03 -17.66 26.22
C VAL A 200 20.87 -18.00 27.70
N GLU A 201 20.57 -19.25 28.02
CA GLU A 201 20.46 -19.76 29.39
C GLU A 201 21.71 -19.45 30.24
N PRO A 202 22.96 -19.63 29.75
CA PRO A 202 24.15 -19.34 30.57
C PRO A 202 24.28 -17.88 30.99
N VAL A 203 23.66 -16.96 30.23
CA VAL A 203 23.73 -15.52 30.47
C VAL A 203 22.61 -15.07 31.41
N PHE A 204 21.38 -15.50 31.16
CA PHE A 204 20.20 -15.01 31.87
C PHE A 204 19.68 -15.96 32.96
N LYS A 205 20.24 -17.17 33.07
CA LYS A 205 19.86 -18.22 34.04
C LYS A 205 18.36 -18.51 34.04
N ARG A 206 17.78 -18.62 32.84
CA ARG A 206 16.37 -18.91 32.60
C ARG A 206 16.24 -19.93 31.49
N GLU A 207 15.23 -20.77 31.59
CA GLU A 207 14.96 -21.86 30.63
C GLU A 207 13.49 -21.89 30.20
N GLY A 208 13.26 -22.53 29.04
CA GLY A 208 11.95 -22.82 28.48
C GLY A 208 11.10 -21.58 28.30
N THR A 209 9.82 -21.67 28.64
CA THR A 209 8.85 -20.59 28.46
C THR A 209 9.20 -19.31 29.23
N SER A 210 9.94 -19.42 30.35
CA SER A 210 10.41 -18.29 31.15
C SER A 210 11.49 -17.49 30.41
N ALA A 211 12.39 -18.18 29.71
CA ALA A 211 13.41 -17.54 28.87
C ALA A 211 12.78 -16.81 27.68
N VAL A 212 11.81 -17.45 27.01
CA VAL A 212 11.06 -16.85 25.90
C VAL A 212 10.36 -15.56 26.33
N THR A 213 9.63 -15.61 27.45
CA THR A 213 8.93 -14.44 27.99
C THR A 213 9.91 -13.33 28.35
N TYR A 214 11.04 -13.67 28.96
CA TYR A 214 12.06 -12.70 29.35
C TYR A 214 12.70 -11.99 28.14
N LEU A 215 13.00 -12.73 27.06
CA LEU A 215 13.51 -12.15 25.82
C LEU A 215 12.51 -11.19 25.18
N HIS A 216 11.21 -11.51 25.20
CA HIS A 216 10.17 -10.60 24.74
C HIS A 216 10.08 -9.32 25.59
N GLN A 217 10.26 -9.43 26.91
CA GLN A 217 10.28 -8.26 27.82
C GLN A 217 11.48 -7.36 27.56
N LEU A 218 12.65 -7.94 27.29
CA LEU A 218 13.86 -7.21 26.90
C LEU A 218 13.70 -6.52 25.55
N ALA A 219 13.18 -7.20 24.53
CA ALA A 219 12.92 -6.61 23.22
C ALA A 219 12.00 -5.37 23.31
N LYS A 220 10.92 -5.48 24.09
CA LYS A 220 10.00 -4.35 24.32
C LYS A 220 10.67 -3.22 25.10
N GLY A 221 11.53 -3.56 26.07
CA GLY A 221 12.35 -2.60 26.79
C GLY A 221 13.28 -1.80 25.88
N LEU A 222 14.01 -2.48 24.99
CA LEU A 222 14.93 -1.87 24.03
C LEU A 222 14.23 -0.87 23.10
N LEU A 223 13.06 -1.24 22.56
CA LEU A 223 12.28 -0.36 21.69
C LEU A 223 11.62 0.82 22.42
N SER A 224 11.35 0.68 23.73
CA SER A 224 10.78 1.76 24.55
C SER A 224 11.81 2.75 25.09
N SER A 225 13.10 2.44 24.98
CA SER A 225 14.20 3.25 25.51
C SER A 225 14.91 4.13 24.48
N GLN A 226 14.46 4.10 23.22
CA GLN A 226 14.84 5.03 22.15
C GLN A 226 13.85 6.18 22.08
#